data_AF-A0A6G0XQZ9-F1
#
_entry.id   AF-A0A6G0XQZ9-F1
#
_cell.length_a   1.000
_cell.length_b   1.000
_cell.length_c   1.000
_cell.angle_alpha   90.00
_cell.angle_beta   90.00
_cell.angle_gamma   90.00
#
_symmetry.space_group_name_H-M   'P 1'
#
loop_
_entity.id
_entity.type
_entity.pdbx_description
1 polymer ?
#
loop_
_entity_poly.entity_id
_entity_poly.type
_entity_poly.pdbx_seq_one_letter_code
_entity_poly.pdbx_strand_id
1 'polypeptide(L)'
;MVKVEGDASRENVDSDSQFQEQGTRVLEKYLLKKDRVPGLHKLDTPNGDIAPNFRRLNGSPIYGCAQPALEGIRYILNTLASDGFTKVVWVNIREEAVIFVEGIPFTARPSSKLNENDMVPDITGNSIAVLEASLKDSLLEQLSRSESKLEYWHEPTLLCNELVTQLVDPKQVKTLHEVMADIQHPGIESVIFQRATIERGNFPEHQIVDQLIEWISKADLNTAVVFNCQKGRCRTTTVMTLAYLIWSAPLQLSMSVSEQPFAKLMQAASMDSQTMDYKLGRYKVILALCDKLANGVRSKEWIDQAIDKNALIYHIRHVIGDNRKKSLEEPQPADRAFYLHRACRVLERYFYFIVFGSYLLEAPSAGNTFTSWMLEHPDLCGVFDSLGGAANTSSEVFEELLSLTGKSKEIDQFHISVFKAVNGSKDGSETLTARLILYHKVDKKVH
;
A
#
# COMPACT_ATOMS: atom_id res chain seq x y z
N MET A 1 50.92 29.86 -46.83
CA MET A 1 50.40 29.24 -48.06
C MET A 1 51.21 27.97 -48.26
N VAL A 2 50.68 26.77 -48.14
CA VAL A 2 49.75 26.12 -49.09
C VAL A 2 48.92 25.05 -48.34
N LYS A 3 47.64 24.93 -48.73
CA LYS A 3 46.66 23.90 -48.34
C LYS A 3 47.16 22.49 -48.63
N VAL A 4 46.88 21.55 -47.73
CA VAL A 4 46.73 20.13 -48.11
C VAL A 4 45.40 19.67 -47.53
N GLU A 5 44.44 19.44 -48.43
CA GLU A 5 43.15 18.81 -48.16
C GLU A 5 43.38 17.31 -47.92
N GLY A 6 42.98 16.82 -46.75
CA GLY A 6 43.01 15.42 -46.37
C GLY A 6 41.57 14.93 -46.17
N ASP A 7 41.20 14.00 -47.04
CA ASP A 7 39.90 13.37 -47.21
C ASP A 7 39.31 12.83 -45.89
N ALA A 8 38.09 13.25 -45.57
CA ALA A 8 37.35 12.80 -44.39
C ALA A 8 36.43 11.64 -44.77
N SER A 9 37.00 10.45 -44.90
CA SER A 9 36.22 9.21 -44.84
C SER A 9 35.71 9.02 -43.41
N ARG A 10 34.48 9.46 -43.16
CA ARG A 10 33.72 9.10 -41.95
C ARG A 10 33.44 7.60 -42.00
N GLU A 11 34.30 6.81 -41.38
CA GLU A 11 33.87 5.53 -40.82
C GLU A 11 32.87 5.85 -39.72
N ASN A 12 31.58 5.66 -40.04
CA ASN A 12 30.54 5.52 -39.04
C ASN A 12 30.90 4.29 -38.21
N VAL A 13 31.60 4.52 -37.10
CA VAL A 13 31.62 3.58 -35.99
C VAL A 13 30.22 3.62 -35.41
N ASP A 14 29.38 2.77 -35.97
CA ASP A 14 28.04 2.41 -35.48
C ASP A 14 28.23 1.64 -34.17
N SER A 15 28.62 2.35 -33.12
CA SER A 15 28.75 1.84 -31.75
C SER A 15 27.69 2.41 -30.81
N ASP A 16 26.53 2.77 -31.35
CA ASP A 16 25.28 2.75 -30.58
C ASP A 16 24.68 1.35 -30.72
N SER A 17 25.37 0.41 -30.07
CA SER A 17 24.95 -0.96 -29.89
C SER A 17 23.52 -1.02 -29.37
N GLN A 18 22.61 -1.52 -30.21
CA GLN A 18 21.52 -2.42 -29.86
C GLN A 18 21.36 -2.74 -28.36
N PHE A 19 20.86 -1.80 -27.56
CA PHE A 19 19.98 -2.14 -26.45
C PHE A 19 18.63 -2.51 -27.09
N GLN A 20 18.59 -3.63 -27.82
CA GLN A 20 17.31 -4.30 -28.07
C GLN A 20 16.74 -4.57 -26.69
N GLU A 21 15.67 -3.86 -26.29
CA GLU A 21 15.07 -4.06 -24.97
C GLU A 21 14.62 -5.52 -24.86
N GLN A 22 15.40 -6.33 -24.14
CA GLN A 22 15.23 -7.78 -24.04
C GLN A 22 14.05 -8.12 -23.10
N GLY A 23 13.36 -9.22 -23.38
CA GLY A 23 12.18 -9.66 -22.62
C GLY A 23 10.87 -9.62 -23.41
N THR A 24 9.89 -10.39 -22.95
CA THR A 24 8.56 -10.43 -23.52
C THR A 24 7.84 -9.11 -23.27
N ARG A 25 7.46 -8.43 -24.36
CA ARG A 25 6.75 -7.16 -24.34
C ARG A 25 5.25 -7.36 -24.27
N VAL A 26 4.65 -6.89 -23.19
CA VAL A 26 3.21 -6.94 -22.97
C VAL A 26 2.64 -5.53 -22.98
N LEU A 27 1.42 -5.39 -23.50
CA LEU A 27 0.73 -4.10 -23.64
C LEU A 27 1.63 -3.06 -24.34
N GLU A 28 2.29 -3.50 -25.42
CA GLU A 28 3.23 -2.78 -26.30
C GLU A 28 4.54 -2.31 -25.66
N LYS A 29 4.49 -1.73 -24.44
CA LYS A 29 5.60 -0.99 -23.83
C LYS A 29 6.12 -1.54 -22.51
N TYR A 30 5.47 -2.56 -21.94
CA TYR A 30 5.87 -3.11 -20.64
C TYR A 30 6.64 -4.41 -20.80
N LEU A 31 7.55 -4.66 -19.86
CA LEU A 31 8.28 -5.91 -19.74
C LEU A 31 7.66 -6.75 -18.62
N LEU A 32 7.61 -8.06 -18.83
CA LEU A 32 7.13 -8.97 -17.80
C LEU A 32 8.21 -9.19 -16.73
N LYS A 33 7.85 -9.03 -15.45
CA LYS A 33 8.73 -9.30 -14.31
C LYS A 33 8.07 -10.25 -13.33
N LYS A 34 8.83 -11.24 -12.86
CA LYS A 34 8.40 -12.16 -11.79
C LYS A 34 8.02 -11.34 -10.56
N ASP A 35 6.83 -11.55 -10.04
CA ASP A 35 6.26 -10.73 -8.95
C ASP A 35 6.79 -11.18 -7.59
N ARG A 36 8.12 -11.16 -7.45
CA ARG A 36 8.84 -11.53 -6.25
C ARG A 36 10.07 -10.66 -6.10
N VAL A 37 10.24 -10.13 -4.89
CA VAL A 37 11.36 -9.27 -4.54
C VAL A 37 12.23 -9.99 -3.50
N PRO A 38 13.57 -9.84 -3.54
CA PRO A 38 14.46 -10.38 -2.51
C PRO A 38 14.10 -9.91 -1.11
N GLY A 39 14.16 -10.82 -0.14
CA GLY A 39 13.80 -10.53 1.25
C GLY A 39 12.33 -10.14 1.46
N LEU A 40 11.43 -10.51 0.55
CA LEU A 40 9.98 -10.29 0.66
C LEU A 40 9.41 -10.92 1.93
N HIS A 41 9.82 -12.15 2.23
CA HIS A 41 9.42 -12.86 3.43
C HIS A 41 10.18 -12.32 4.66
N LYS A 42 9.43 -11.82 5.64
CA LYS A 42 9.96 -11.22 6.88
C LYS A 42 9.58 -11.97 8.15
N LEU A 43 8.53 -12.80 8.07
CA LEU A 43 8.17 -13.66 9.18
C LEU A 43 9.04 -14.91 9.16
N ASP A 44 9.14 -15.57 10.29
CA ASP A 44 9.72 -16.91 10.38
C ASP A 44 8.58 -17.94 10.27
N THR A 45 8.02 -18.09 9.07
CA THR A 45 6.92 -19.05 8.83
C THR A 45 7.30 -20.09 7.78
N PRO A 46 6.90 -21.36 7.97
CA PRO A 46 7.07 -22.39 6.95
C PRO A 46 6.45 -21.97 5.61
N ASN A 47 7.04 -22.42 4.50
CA ASN A 47 6.55 -22.17 3.14
C ASN A 47 6.50 -20.68 2.73
N GLY A 48 7.29 -19.83 3.39
CA GLY A 48 7.42 -18.41 3.05
C GLY A 48 7.87 -18.10 1.62
N ASP A 49 8.41 -19.10 0.91
CA ASP A 49 8.73 -18.98 -0.51
C ASP A 49 7.49 -18.97 -1.41
N ILE A 50 6.47 -19.77 -1.09
CA ILE A 50 5.25 -19.89 -1.90
C ILE A 50 4.10 -19.04 -1.35
N ALA A 51 4.08 -18.80 -0.03
CA ALA A 51 3.08 -17.98 0.66
C ALA A 51 3.76 -16.96 1.59
N PRO A 52 4.46 -15.95 1.05
CA PRO A 52 5.27 -15.05 1.85
C PRO A 52 4.41 -14.25 2.82
N ASN A 53 4.89 -14.07 4.04
CA ASN A 53 4.25 -13.23 5.08
C ASN A 53 2.83 -13.66 5.46
N PHE A 54 2.46 -14.91 5.16
CA PHE A 54 1.19 -15.48 5.59
C PHE A 54 1.11 -15.54 7.11
N ARG A 55 0.02 -15.04 7.66
CA ARG A 55 -0.24 -14.98 9.10
C ARG A 55 -1.73 -14.91 9.40
N ARG A 56 -2.08 -15.35 10.60
CA ARG A 56 -3.41 -15.19 11.19
C ARG A 56 -3.34 -14.17 12.32
N LEU A 57 -4.38 -13.35 12.45
CA LEU A 57 -4.56 -12.53 13.64
C LEU A 57 -5.10 -13.42 14.77
N ASN A 58 -4.35 -13.49 15.87
CA ASN A 58 -4.63 -14.46 16.93
C ASN A 58 -6.07 -14.36 17.46
N GLY A 59 -6.76 -15.51 17.52
CA GLY A 59 -8.12 -15.62 18.02
C GLY A 59 -9.22 -15.09 17.09
N SER A 60 -8.93 -14.75 15.84
CA SER A 60 -9.93 -14.27 14.87
C SER A 60 -9.94 -15.10 13.58
N PRO A 61 -10.95 -14.96 12.70
CA PRO A 61 -10.99 -15.61 11.39
C PRO A 61 -10.20 -14.82 10.31
N ILE A 62 -9.34 -13.88 10.70
CA ILE A 62 -8.70 -12.92 9.79
C ILE A 62 -7.25 -13.32 9.51
N TYR A 63 -6.93 -13.41 8.23
CA TYR A 63 -5.63 -13.80 7.72
C TYR A 63 -5.10 -12.75 6.75
N GLY A 64 -3.78 -12.75 6.55
CA GLY A 64 -3.21 -12.02 5.43
C GLY A 64 -1.83 -12.50 5.02
N CYS A 65 -1.48 -12.21 3.77
CA CYS A 65 -0.23 -12.62 3.15
C CYS A 65 0.27 -11.60 2.10
N ALA A 66 1.50 -11.81 1.64
CA ALA A 66 1.98 -11.26 0.37
C ALA A 66 1.32 -11.99 -0.81
N GLN A 67 1.64 -11.63 -2.04
CA GLN A 67 1.14 -12.35 -3.21
C GLN A 67 1.66 -13.80 -3.17
N PRO A 68 0.79 -14.81 -3.03
CA PRO A 68 1.21 -16.20 -3.09
C PRO A 68 1.35 -16.67 -4.53
N ALA A 69 2.16 -17.71 -4.74
CA ALA A 69 2.08 -18.56 -5.92
C ALA A 69 0.85 -19.49 -5.84
N LEU A 70 0.52 -20.20 -6.93
CA LEU A 70 -0.61 -21.15 -6.94
C LEU A 70 -0.49 -22.21 -5.84
N GLU A 71 0.70 -22.79 -5.65
CA GLU A 71 0.96 -23.71 -4.54
C GLU A 71 0.80 -23.04 -3.17
N GLY A 72 1.14 -21.76 -3.07
CA GLY A 72 0.91 -20.97 -1.87
C GLY A 72 -0.57 -20.76 -1.54
N ILE A 73 -1.42 -20.57 -2.56
CA ILE A 73 -2.87 -20.50 -2.38
C ILE A 73 -3.39 -21.84 -1.83
N ARG A 74 -2.97 -22.96 -2.41
CA ARG A 74 -3.33 -24.31 -1.93
C ARG A 74 -2.88 -24.54 -0.50
N TYR A 75 -1.65 -24.16 -0.17
CA TYR A 75 -1.12 -24.24 1.20
C TYR A 75 -1.95 -23.41 2.20
N ILE A 76 -2.35 -22.20 1.82
CA ILE A 76 -3.20 -21.35 2.65
C ILE A 76 -4.56 -22.02 2.87
N LEU A 77 -5.22 -22.52 1.82
CA LEU A 77 -6.51 -23.21 1.95
C LEU A 77 -6.44 -24.46 2.84
N ASN A 78 -5.36 -25.25 2.74
CA ASN A 78 -5.10 -26.38 3.65
C ASN A 78 -5.01 -25.91 5.11
N THR A 79 -4.34 -24.78 5.36
CA THR A 79 -4.20 -24.21 6.70
C THR A 79 -5.56 -23.74 7.23
N LEU A 80 -6.36 -23.06 6.41
CA LEU A 80 -7.70 -22.59 6.79
C LEU A 80 -8.63 -23.76 7.13
N ALA A 81 -8.60 -24.83 6.34
CA ALA A 81 -9.37 -26.04 6.61
C ALA A 81 -8.92 -26.73 7.91
N SER A 82 -7.61 -26.77 8.16
CA SER A 82 -7.04 -27.32 9.41
C SER A 82 -7.42 -26.49 10.64
N ASP A 83 -7.56 -25.18 10.46
CA ASP A 83 -8.05 -24.23 11.48
C ASP A 83 -9.58 -24.35 11.72
N GLY A 84 -10.28 -25.19 10.95
CA GLY A 84 -11.70 -25.50 11.10
C GLY A 84 -12.65 -24.67 10.23
N PHE A 85 -12.12 -23.85 9.31
CA PHE A 85 -12.95 -23.05 8.41
C PHE A 85 -13.35 -23.85 7.18
N THR A 86 -14.61 -23.73 6.75
CA THR A 86 -15.12 -24.39 5.54
C THR A 86 -15.47 -23.41 4.43
N LYS A 87 -15.51 -22.11 4.72
CA LYS A 87 -15.75 -21.04 3.74
C LYS A 87 -14.63 -20.02 3.78
N VAL A 88 -14.31 -19.43 2.64
CA VAL A 88 -13.24 -18.43 2.53
C VAL A 88 -13.72 -17.24 1.73
N VAL A 89 -13.55 -16.04 2.28
CA VAL A 89 -13.60 -14.78 1.52
C VAL A 89 -12.16 -14.33 1.29
N TRP A 90 -11.71 -14.34 0.04
CA TRP A 90 -10.37 -13.93 -0.35
C TRP A 90 -10.40 -12.57 -1.04
N VAL A 91 -9.79 -11.56 -0.42
CA VAL A 91 -9.77 -10.19 -0.92
C VAL A 91 -8.35 -9.80 -1.34
N ASN A 92 -8.14 -9.60 -2.64
CA ASN A 92 -6.88 -9.08 -3.18
C ASN A 92 -6.97 -7.57 -3.38
N ILE A 93 -6.12 -6.84 -2.66
CA ILE A 93 -6.16 -5.39 -2.54
C ILE A 93 -5.07 -4.65 -3.34
N ARG A 94 -4.58 -5.27 -4.41
CA ARG A 94 -3.53 -4.69 -5.26
C ARG A 94 -4.07 -3.80 -6.34
N GLU A 95 -3.43 -2.66 -6.54
CA GLU A 95 -3.60 -1.78 -7.71
C GLU A 95 -2.75 -2.25 -8.91
N GLU A 96 -1.95 -3.30 -8.74
CA GLU A 96 -1.11 -3.86 -9.79
C GLU A 96 -1.81 -5.06 -10.43
N ALA A 97 -1.76 -5.15 -11.76
CA ALA A 97 -2.28 -6.30 -12.50
C ALA A 97 -1.35 -7.50 -12.29
N VAL A 98 -1.94 -8.66 -12.00
CA VAL A 98 -1.19 -9.90 -11.77
C VAL A 98 -1.62 -10.94 -12.78
N ILE A 99 -0.65 -11.51 -13.48
CA ILE A 99 -0.84 -12.66 -14.36
C ILE A 99 -0.06 -13.86 -13.82
N PHE A 100 -0.61 -15.05 -13.95
CA PHE A 100 0.07 -16.29 -13.60
C PHE A 100 0.53 -16.99 -14.87
N VAL A 101 1.77 -17.49 -14.84
CA VAL A 101 2.29 -18.43 -15.85
C VAL A 101 2.77 -19.66 -15.09
N GLU A 102 2.16 -20.81 -15.36
CA GLU A 102 2.48 -22.09 -14.70
C GLU A 102 2.45 -21.99 -13.16
N GLY A 103 1.47 -21.24 -12.64
CA GLY A 103 1.28 -21.05 -11.20
C GLY A 103 2.21 -20.04 -10.54
N ILE A 104 3.12 -19.39 -11.29
CA ILE A 104 4.02 -18.34 -10.80
C ILE A 104 3.43 -16.96 -11.14
N PRO A 105 3.34 -16.00 -10.20
CA PRO A 105 2.81 -14.66 -10.46
C PRO A 105 3.84 -13.73 -11.12
N PHE A 106 3.37 -12.89 -12.04
CA PHE A 106 4.11 -11.88 -12.76
C PHE A 106 3.34 -10.54 -12.80
N THR A 107 4.09 -9.45 -13.00
CA THR A 107 3.57 -8.10 -13.18
C THR A 107 4.22 -7.43 -14.38
N ALA A 108 3.50 -6.53 -15.04
CA ALA A 108 4.05 -5.67 -16.09
C ALA A 108 4.84 -4.50 -15.46
N ARG A 109 6.00 -4.18 -16.04
CA ARG A 109 6.89 -3.10 -15.57
C ARG A 109 7.31 -2.19 -16.72
N PRO A 110 7.43 -0.87 -16.50
CA PRO A 110 8.04 0.01 -17.49
C PRO A 110 9.49 -0.44 -17.76
N SER A 111 9.93 -0.44 -19.02
CA SER A 111 11.29 -0.89 -19.38
C SER A 111 12.38 -0.06 -18.70
N SER A 112 12.10 1.23 -18.45
CA SER A 112 13.02 2.14 -17.74
C SER A 112 13.11 1.91 -16.22
N LYS A 113 12.16 1.19 -15.62
CA LYS A 113 11.96 1.10 -14.16
C LYS A 113 11.47 -0.28 -13.71
N LEU A 114 12.25 -1.33 -13.98
CA LEU A 114 11.89 -2.73 -13.63
C LEU A 114 11.64 -2.97 -12.13
N ASN A 115 12.22 -2.16 -11.24
CA ASN A 115 12.08 -2.31 -9.79
C ASN A 115 10.89 -1.53 -9.20
N GLU A 116 10.24 -0.70 -10.00
CA GLU A 116 9.09 0.12 -9.58
C GLU A 116 7.80 -0.44 -10.17
N ASN A 117 6.70 -0.32 -9.44
CA ASN A 117 5.39 -0.67 -9.99
C ASN A 117 4.87 0.54 -10.75
N ASP A 118 4.31 0.32 -11.93
CA ASP A 118 3.51 1.37 -12.56
C ASP A 118 2.15 1.42 -11.87
N MET A 119 1.82 2.58 -11.32
CA MET A 119 0.62 2.78 -10.53
C MET A 119 -0.36 3.61 -11.34
N VAL A 120 -1.55 3.07 -11.56
CA VAL A 120 -2.66 3.81 -12.15
C VAL A 120 -3.48 4.41 -11.00
N PRO A 121 -3.52 5.74 -10.85
CA PRO A 121 -4.35 6.38 -9.83
C PRO A 121 -5.81 5.98 -9.97
N ASP A 122 -6.51 5.83 -8.85
CA ASP A 122 -7.96 5.58 -8.77
C ASP A 122 -8.44 4.34 -9.55
N ILE A 123 -7.55 3.38 -9.82
CA ILE A 123 -7.92 2.16 -10.52
C ILE A 123 -8.85 1.31 -9.65
N THR A 124 -9.99 0.89 -10.19
CA THR A 124 -10.97 0.07 -9.48
C THR A 124 -10.68 -1.43 -9.62
N GLY A 125 -11.32 -2.25 -8.78
CA GLY A 125 -11.31 -3.72 -8.90
C GLY A 125 -11.72 -4.25 -10.27
N ASN A 126 -12.74 -3.64 -10.89
CA ASN A 126 -13.19 -4.03 -12.23
C ASN A 126 -12.19 -3.60 -13.30
N SER A 127 -11.67 -2.38 -13.20
CA SER A 127 -10.68 -1.85 -14.14
C SER A 127 -9.39 -2.67 -14.12
N ILE A 128 -8.92 -3.10 -12.94
CA ILE A 128 -7.72 -3.93 -12.85
C ILE A 128 -7.96 -5.34 -13.40
N ALA A 129 -9.16 -5.92 -13.22
CA ALA A 129 -9.50 -7.21 -13.80
C ALA A 129 -9.52 -7.16 -15.35
N VAL A 130 -10.03 -6.06 -15.92
CA VAL A 130 -9.95 -5.82 -17.38
C VAL A 130 -8.49 -5.69 -17.82
N LEU A 131 -7.66 -4.96 -17.08
CA LEU A 131 -6.23 -4.84 -17.37
C LEU A 131 -5.50 -6.20 -17.31
N GLU A 132 -5.85 -7.06 -16.35
CA GLU A 132 -5.33 -8.42 -16.24
C GLU A 132 -5.72 -9.29 -17.45
N ALA A 133 -6.94 -9.15 -17.98
CA ALA A 133 -7.38 -9.82 -19.20
C ALA A 133 -6.60 -9.31 -20.43
N SER A 134 -6.47 -8.00 -20.60
CA SER A 134 -5.68 -7.43 -21.70
C SER A 134 -4.20 -7.84 -21.61
N LEU A 135 -3.65 -7.92 -20.40
CA LEU A 135 -2.29 -8.40 -20.15
C LEU A 135 -2.14 -9.87 -20.57
N LYS A 136 -3.13 -10.72 -20.26
CA LYS A 136 -3.18 -12.12 -20.71
C LYS A 136 -3.18 -12.21 -22.24
N ASP A 137 -4.07 -11.50 -22.91
CA ASP A 137 -4.21 -11.55 -24.37
C ASP A 137 -2.93 -11.11 -25.06
N SER A 138 -2.33 -10.01 -24.58
CA SER A 138 -1.06 -9.52 -25.10
C SER A 138 0.08 -10.51 -24.88
N LEU A 139 0.15 -11.17 -23.72
CA LEU A 139 1.15 -12.19 -23.43
C LEU A 139 1.00 -13.42 -24.34
N LEU A 140 -0.24 -13.90 -24.53
CA LEU A 140 -0.53 -15.03 -25.42
C LEU A 140 -0.15 -14.73 -26.87
N GLU A 141 -0.40 -13.51 -27.34
CA GLU A 141 0.05 -13.07 -28.65
C GLU A 141 1.58 -13.13 -28.78
N GLN A 142 2.33 -12.65 -27.79
CA GLN A 142 3.80 -12.75 -27.81
C GLN A 142 4.27 -14.21 -27.82
N LEU A 143 3.68 -15.06 -26.97
CA LEU A 143 4.04 -16.48 -26.92
C LEU A 143 3.78 -17.19 -28.25
N SER A 144 2.71 -16.84 -28.96
CA SER A 144 2.42 -17.39 -30.29
C SER A 144 3.48 -17.03 -31.34
N ARG A 145 4.09 -15.83 -31.23
CA ARG A 145 5.13 -15.33 -32.13
C ARG A 145 6.53 -15.83 -31.76
N SER A 146 6.72 -16.30 -30.53
CA SER A 146 8.02 -16.72 -30.00
C SER A 146 8.09 -18.23 -29.73
N GLU A 147 7.26 -19.05 -30.40
CA GLU A 147 7.24 -20.51 -30.21
C GLU A 147 7.08 -20.92 -28.73
N SER A 148 6.23 -20.20 -27.99
CA SER A 148 6.00 -20.36 -26.54
C SER A 148 7.21 -20.09 -25.63
N LYS A 149 8.25 -19.42 -26.16
CA LYS A 149 9.37 -18.91 -25.38
C LYS A 149 8.94 -17.65 -24.61
N LEU A 150 8.93 -17.75 -23.29
CA LEU A 150 8.73 -16.64 -22.37
C LEU A 150 10.09 -16.07 -21.94
N GLU A 151 10.26 -14.76 -22.10
CA GLU A 151 11.39 -14.02 -21.56
C GLU A 151 10.89 -13.03 -20.50
N TYR A 152 11.38 -13.14 -19.27
CA TYR A 152 10.93 -12.30 -18.17
C TYR A 152 12.09 -11.86 -17.28
N TRP A 153 11.89 -10.76 -16.58
CA TRP A 153 12.87 -10.25 -15.63
C TRP A 153 12.66 -10.87 -14.24
N HIS A 154 13.75 -11.28 -13.60
CA HIS A 154 13.79 -11.75 -12.22
C HIS A 154 14.74 -10.86 -11.42
N GLU A 155 14.38 -10.57 -10.17
CA GLU A 155 15.24 -9.87 -9.22
C GLU A 155 15.82 -10.87 -8.21
N PRO A 156 17.00 -11.48 -8.47
CA PRO A 156 17.62 -12.45 -7.55
C PRO A 156 18.19 -11.79 -6.29
N THR A 157 18.78 -10.61 -6.44
CA THR A 157 19.28 -9.76 -5.35
C THR A 157 18.68 -8.37 -5.47
N LEU A 158 18.54 -7.68 -4.34
CA LEU A 158 17.79 -6.43 -4.26
C LEU A 158 18.27 -5.43 -5.33
N LEU A 159 17.33 -4.93 -6.14
CA LEU A 159 17.51 -4.02 -7.28
C LEU A 159 18.34 -4.57 -8.46
N CYS A 160 18.89 -5.77 -8.39
CA CYS A 160 19.59 -6.41 -9.50
C CYS A 160 18.60 -7.25 -10.30
N ASN A 161 18.46 -6.99 -11.60
CA ASN A 161 17.56 -7.74 -12.48
C ASN A 161 18.36 -8.60 -13.45
N GLU A 162 17.90 -9.83 -13.66
CA GLU A 162 18.40 -10.76 -14.69
C GLU A 162 17.27 -11.16 -15.63
N LEU A 163 17.61 -11.38 -16.89
CA LEU A 163 16.67 -11.89 -17.88
C LEU A 163 16.67 -13.41 -17.82
N VAL A 164 15.49 -13.99 -17.67
CA VAL A 164 15.27 -15.43 -17.69
C VAL A 164 14.45 -15.78 -18.93
N THR A 165 14.84 -16.87 -19.58
CA THR A 165 14.15 -17.45 -20.72
C THR A 165 13.69 -18.85 -20.36
N GLN A 166 12.42 -19.15 -20.62
CA GLN A 166 11.87 -20.50 -20.45
C GLN A 166 10.80 -20.79 -21.50
N LEU A 167 10.66 -22.05 -21.88
CA LEU A 167 9.48 -22.50 -22.62
C LEU A 167 8.33 -22.69 -21.63
N VAL A 168 7.13 -22.22 -21.98
CA VAL A 168 5.92 -22.36 -21.15
C VAL A 168 4.78 -22.95 -21.95
N ASP A 169 3.81 -23.56 -21.28
CA ASP A 169 2.53 -23.89 -21.91
C ASP A 169 1.60 -22.65 -21.93
N PRO A 170 1.23 -22.10 -23.10
CA PRO A 170 0.31 -20.97 -23.18
C PRO A 170 -1.05 -21.23 -22.52
N LYS A 171 -1.47 -22.49 -22.38
CA LYS A 171 -2.71 -22.86 -21.68
C LYS A 171 -2.62 -22.66 -20.16
N GLN A 172 -1.41 -22.56 -19.61
CA GLN A 172 -1.14 -22.28 -18.21
C GLN A 172 -0.94 -20.79 -17.92
N VAL A 173 -1.22 -19.91 -18.89
CA VAL A 173 -1.32 -18.46 -18.66
C VAL A 173 -2.73 -18.14 -18.16
N LYS A 174 -2.82 -17.66 -16.92
CA LYS A 174 -4.10 -17.37 -16.25
C LYS A 174 -4.11 -16.00 -15.59
N THR A 175 -5.23 -15.31 -15.66
CA THR A 175 -5.48 -14.14 -14.82
C THR A 175 -5.61 -14.57 -13.36
N LEU A 176 -5.43 -13.63 -12.44
CA LEU A 176 -5.68 -13.89 -11.02
C LEU A 176 -7.12 -14.37 -10.78
N HIS A 177 -8.10 -13.80 -11.50
CA HIS A 177 -9.51 -14.21 -11.38
C HIS A 177 -9.71 -15.67 -11.83
N GLU A 178 -9.11 -16.08 -12.95
CA GLU A 178 -9.17 -17.47 -13.42
C GLU A 178 -8.50 -18.43 -12.43
N VAL A 179 -7.34 -18.08 -11.88
CA VAL A 179 -6.68 -18.89 -10.85
C VAL A 179 -7.57 -19.11 -9.64
N MET A 180 -8.25 -18.06 -9.18
CA MET A 180 -9.14 -18.12 -8.02
C MET A 180 -10.48 -18.81 -8.34
N ALA A 181 -10.98 -18.73 -9.57
CA ALA A 181 -12.18 -19.43 -10.00
C ALA A 181 -11.95 -20.95 -10.14
N ASP A 182 -10.75 -21.34 -10.60
CA ASP A 182 -10.37 -22.74 -10.79
C ASP A 182 -9.92 -23.43 -9.49
N ILE A 183 -9.72 -22.69 -8.40
CA ILE A 183 -9.22 -23.27 -7.16
C ILE A 183 -10.29 -24.13 -6.49
N GLN A 184 -9.92 -25.36 -6.15
CA GLN A 184 -10.76 -26.30 -5.41
C GLN A 184 -9.96 -26.89 -4.26
N HIS A 185 -10.65 -27.17 -3.16
CA HIS A 185 -10.03 -27.77 -1.98
C HIS A 185 -11.04 -28.66 -1.25
N PRO A 186 -10.68 -29.90 -0.89
CA PRO A 186 -11.64 -30.89 -0.37
C PRO A 186 -12.27 -30.49 0.97
N GLY A 187 -11.57 -29.71 1.80
CA GLY A 187 -12.07 -29.21 3.08
C GLY A 187 -12.70 -27.81 3.04
N ILE A 188 -12.77 -27.16 1.88
CA ILE A 188 -13.35 -25.82 1.73
C ILE A 188 -14.54 -25.91 0.78
N GLU A 189 -15.73 -25.66 1.30
CA GLU A 189 -17.00 -25.67 0.58
C GLU A 189 -17.10 -24.53 -0.45
N SER A 190 -16.60 -23.33 -0.12
CA SER A 190 -16.62 -22.19 -1.03
C SER A 190 -15.47 -21.22 -0.82
N VAL A 191 -14.97 -20.68 -1.94
CA VAL A 191 -14.01 -19.57 -1.99
C VAL A 191 -14.64 -18.42 -2.76
N ILE A 192 -14.98 -17.35 -2.07
CA ILE A 192 -15.48 -16.10 -2.67
C ILE A 192 -14.28 -15.18 -2.88
N PHE A 193 -13.93 -14.91 -4.13
CA PHE A 193 -12.84 -14.01 -4.47
C PHE A 193 -13.33 -12.59 -4.76
N GLN A 194 -12.65 -11.59 -4.18
CA GLN A 194 -12.90 -10.18 -4.36
C GLN A 194 -11.63 -9.44 -4.77
N ARG A 195 -11.77 -8.55 -5.76
CA ARG A 195 -10.71 -7.66 -6.24
C ARG A 195 -11.03 -6.24 -5.80
N ALA A 196 -10.35 -5.73 -4.78
CA ALA A 196 -10.68 -4.46 -4.13
C ALA A 196 -9.44 -3.59 -3.96
N THR A 197 -9.11 -2.81 -4.98
CA THR A 197 -7.92 -1.96 -5.02
C THR A 197 -7.90 -0.93 -3.88
N ILE A 198 -6.74 -0.73 -3.27
CA ILE A 198 -6.51 0.26 -2.20
C ILE A 198 -5.18 0.95 -2.45
N GLU A 199 -5.18 2.28 -2.42
CA GLU A 199 -3.97 3.07 -2.63
C GLU A 199 -2.85 2.72 -1.64
N ARG A 200 -1.62 2.61 -2.15
CA ARG A 200 -0.44 2.50 -1.29
C ARG A 200 -0.26 3.73 -0.42
N GLY A 201 -0.31 3.51 0.88
CA GLY A 201 0.15 4.53 1.82
C GLY A 201 -0.98 5.26 2.53
N ASN A 202 -2.22 5.13 2.05
CA ASN A 202 -3.36 5.86 2.60
C ASN A 202 -4.26 4.95 3.45
N PHE A 203 -5.24 5.58 4.10
CA PHE A 203 -6.41 4.87 4.58
C PHE A 203 -7.25 4.43 3.37
N PRO A 204 -7.90 3.25 3.40
CA PRO A 204 -8.75 2.83 2.30
C PRO A 204 -9.88 3.83 2.05
N GLU A 205 -10.26 3.97 0.79
CA GLU A 205 -11.38 4.79 0.35
C GLU A 205 -12.65 4.36 1.10
N HIS A 206 -13.54 5.30 1.44
CA HIS A 206 -14.68 5.02 2.32
C HIS A 206 -15.59 3.93 1.75
N GLN A 207 -15.73 3.86 0.42
CA GLN A 207 -16.50 2.80 -0.25
C GLN A 207 -15.88 1.41 -0.09
N ILE A 208 -14.55 1.32 0.03
CA ILE A 208 -13.86 0.06 0.33
C ILE A 208 -14.08 -0.32 1.79
N VAL A 209 -14.10 0.66 2.70
CA VAL A 209 -14.44 0.41 4.11
C VAL A 209 -15.86 -0.12 4.25
N ASP A 210 -16.82 0.45 3.52
CA ASP A 210 -18.21 -0.04 3.49
C ASP A 210 -18.30 -1.49 2.98
N GLN A 211 -17.55 -1.83 1.92
CA GLN A 211 -17.46 -3.20 1.43
C GLN A 211 -16.83 -4.16 2.46
N LEU A 212 -15.79 -3.72 3.18
CA LEU A 212 -15.21 -4.52 4.26
C LEU A 212 -16.23 -4.78 5.36
N ILE A 213 -17.03 -3.79 5.76
CA ILE A 213 -18.11 -3.97 6.73
C ILE A 213 -19.09 -5.04 6.23
N GLU A 214 -19.50 -4.96 4.97
CA GLU A 214 -20.43 -5.93 4.38
C GLU A 214 -19.85 -7.35 4.41
N TRP A 215 -18.63 -7.56 3.93
CA TRP A 215 -18.01 -8.89 3.88
C TRP A 215 -17.81 -9.49 5.27
N ILE A 216 -17.31 -8.70 6.23
CA ILE A 216 -17.05 -9.19 7.59
C ILE A 216 -18.35 -9.43 8.35
N SER A 217 -19.36 -8.57 8.19
CA SER A 217 -20.64 -8.72 8.91
C SER A 217 -21.49 -9.89 8.39
N LYS A 218 -21.31 -10.27 7.12
CA LYS A 218 -21.97 -11.44 6.51
C LYS A 218 -21.21 -12.75 6.72
N ALA A 219 -19.96 -12.70 7.19
CA ALA A 219 -19.16 -13.89 7.45
C ALA A 219 -19.71 -14.64 8.68
N ASP A 220 -20.05 -15.92 8.51
CA ASP A 220 -20.44 -16.79 9.61
C ASP A 220 -19.22 -17.33 10.38
N LEU A 221 -19.44 -18.09 11.44
CA LEU A 221 -18.38 -18.68 12.26
C LEU A 221 -17.47 -19.66 11.50
N ASN A 222 -17.92 -20.15 10.35
CA ASN A 222 -17.18 -21.11 9.50
C ASN A 222 -16.42 -20.40 8.37
N THR A 223 -16.47 -19.07 8.31
CA THR A 223 -15.88 -18.27 7.23
C THR A 223 -14.56 -17.64 7.67
N ALA A 224 -13.47 -18.01 7.01
CA ALA A 224 -12.20 -17.29 7.09
C ALA A 224 -12.15 -16.13 6.10
N VAL A 225 -11.45 -15.06 6.45
CA VAL A 225 -11.24 -13.90 5.56
C VAL A 225 -9.74 -13.69 5.35
N VAL A 226 -9.31 -13.73 4.09
CA VAL A 226 -7.91 -13.63 3.69
C VAL A 226 -7.68 -12.35 2.91
N PHE A 227 -6.72 -11.54 3.34
CA PHE A 227 -6.31 -10.33 2.64
C PHE A 227 -4.90 -10.47 2.07
N ASN A 228 -4.71 -10.16 0.79
CA ASN A 228 -3.36 -10.15 0.22
C ASN A 228 -3.07 -8.89 -0.61
N CYS A 229 -1.84 -8.41 -0.49
CA CYS A 229 -1.27 -7.40 -1.38
C CYS A 229 0.09 -7.88 -1.87
N GLN A 230 0.80 -7.10 -2.70
CA GLN A 230 2.11 -7.52 -3.23
C GLN A 230 3.09 -8.02 -2.14
N LYS A 231 3.31 -7.24 -1.07
CA LYS A 231 4.31 -7.56 -0.03
C LYS A 231 3.75 -8.12 1.28
N GLY A 232 2.43 -8.15 1.46
CA GLY A 232 1.83 -8.62 2.71
C GLY A 232 2.10 -7.75 3.93
N ARG A 233 2.60 -6.52 3.71
CA ARG A 233 3.08 -5.59 4.75
C ARG A 233 2.09 -4.46 4.96
N CYS A 234 2.29 -3.32 4.30
CA CYS A 234 1.54 -2.08 4.54
C CYS A 234 0.02 -2.20 4.29
N ARG A 235 -0.41 -2.49 3.06
CA ARG A 235 -1.85 -2.58 2.69
C ARG A 235 -2.55 -3.72 3.43
N THR A 236 -1.93 -4.91 3.45
CA THR A 236 -2.48 -6.10 4.14
C THR A 236 -2.67 -5.83 5.63
N THR A 237 -1.68 -5.27 6.34
CA THR A 237 -1.84 -4.95 7.76
C THR A 237 -2.94 -3.91 8.00
N THR A 238 -3.08 -2.90 7.13
CA THR A 238 -4.17 -1.93 7.23
C THR A 238 -5.54 -2.61 7.19
N VAL A 239 -5.82 -3.41 6.16
CA VAL A 239 -7.15 -4.05 6.03
C VAL A 239 -7.38 -5.14 7.07
N MET A 240 -6.35 -5.87 7.50
CA MET A 240 -6.47 -6.82 8.61
C MET A 240 -6.86 -6.11 9.91
N THR A 241 -6.32 -4.91 10.14
CA THR A 241 -6.67 -4.08 11.31
C THR A 241 -8.13 -3.63 11.20
N LEU A 242 -8.57 -3.13 10.04
CA LEU A 242 -9.97 -2.74 9.81
C LEU A 242 -10.94 -3.92 9.99
N ALA A 243 -10.63 -5.06 9.37
CA ALA A 243 -11.43 -6.27 9.50
C ALA A 243 -11.55 -6.73 10.95
N TYR A 244 -10.46 -6.62 11.72
CA TYR A 244 -10.47 -6.97 13.14
C TYR A 244 -11.37 -6.04 13.96
N LEU A 245 -11.33 -4.75 13.67
CA LEU A 245 -12.18 -3.77 14.34
C LEU A 245 -13.66 -4.05 14.05
N ILE A 246 -14.02 -4.32 12.80
CA ILE A 246 -15.39 -4.69 12.43
C ILE A 246 -15.81 -5.98 13.15
N TRP A 247 -14.98 -7.02 13.08
CA TRP A 247 -15.26 -8.32 13.69
C TRP A 247 -15.37 -8.26 15.23
N SER A 248 -14.56 -7.42 15.88
CA SER A 248 -14.55 -7.28 17.35
C SER A 248 -15.49 -6.21 17.88
N ALA A 249 -16.14 -5.42 17.01
CA ALA A 249 -17.04 -4.33 17.42
C ALA A 249 -18.16 -4.78 18.36
N PRO A 250 -18.86 -5.92 18.15
CA PRO A 250 -19.91 -6.36 19.07
C PRO A 250 -19.40 -6.61 20.50
N LEU A 251 -18.21 -7.20 20.62
CA LEU A 251 -17.56 -7.39 21.92
C LEU A 251 -17.21 -6.05 22.53
N GLN A 252 -16.63 -5.14 21.76
CA GLN A 252 -16.23 -3.82 22.23
C GLN A 252 -17.42 -3.00 22.73
N LEU A 253 -18.57 -3.06 22.06
CA LEU A 253 -19.82 -2.40 22.46
C LEU A 253 -20.39 -2.96 23.77
N SER A 254 -20.22 -4.26 24.02
CA SER A 254 -20.70 -4.94 25.24
C SER A 254 -19.85 -4.68 26.49
N MET A 255 -18.62 -4.19 26.32
CA MET A 255 -17.73 -3.89 27.45
C MET A 255 -18.20 -2.64 28.20
N SER A 256 -18.23 -2.72 29.54
CA SER A 256 -18.48 -1.56 30.39
C SER A 256 -17.43 -0.48 30.13
N VAL A 257 -17.88 0.76 29.92
CA VAL A 257 -16.98 1.92 29.82
C VAL A 257 -16.28 2.06 31.16
N SER A 258 -14.99 1.75 31.22
CA SER A 258 -14.17 2.21 32.34
C SER A 258 -14.14 3.73 32.23
N GLU A 259 -14.71 4.45 33.19
CA GLU A 259 -14.51 5.89 33.35
C GLU A 259 -13.02 6.13 33.64
N GLN A 260 -12.19 6.19 32.61
CA GLN A 260 -10.86 6.77 32.71
C GLN A 260 -11.00 8.25 32.35
N PRO A 261 -10.87 9.17 33.31
CA PRO A 261 -10.96 10.59 33.00
C PRO A 261 -9.82 10.97 32.05
N PHE A 262 -10.19 11.49 30.87
CA PHE A 262 -9.30 12.09 29.86
C PHE A 262 -8.22 13.00 30.46
N ALA A 263 -8.52 13.63 31.61
CA ALA A 263 -7.61 14.42 32.42
C ALA A 263 -6.25 13.73 32.72
N LYS A 264 -6.19 12.40 32.91
CA LYS A 264 -4.92 11.69 33.16
C LYS A 264 -4.08 11.47 31.89
N LEU A 265 -4.71 11.32 30.72
CA LEU A 265 -4.01 11.23 29.42
C LEU A 265 -3.41 12.58 29.03
N MET A 266 -4.13 13.68 29.33
CA MET A 266 -3.69 15.07 29.12
C MET A 266 -2.62 15.51 30.14
N GLN A 267 -2.73 15.16 31.43
CA GLN A 267 -1.73 15.53 32.44
C GLN A 267 -0.36 14.89 32.23
N ALA A 268 -0.28 13.77 31.50
CA ALA A 268 0.98 13.12 31.14
C ALA A 268 1.61 13.64 29.82
N ALA A 269 0.92 14.53 29.09
CA ALA A 269 1.47 15.23 27.94
C ALA A 269 2.24 16.47 28.41
N SER A 270 3.38 16.24 29.07
CA SER A 270 4.38 17.28 29.32
C SER A 270 4.76 17.90 27.97
N MET A 271 4.59 19.21 27.84
CA MET A 271 4.66 20.01 26.61
C MET A 271 6.10 20.16 26.05
N ASP A 272 6.95 19.14 26.18
CA ASP A 272 8.28 19.14 25.61
C ASP A 272 8.34 18.20 24.39
N SER A 273 8.58 18.77 23.21
CA SER A 273 8.71 18.04 21.96
C SER A 273 9.87 17.03 21.98
N GLN A 274 10.82 17.17 22.92
CA GLN A 274 11.95 16.26 23.09
C GLN A 274 11.64 15.01 23.94
N THR A 275 10.59 15.03 24.77
CA THR A 275 10.23 13.91 25.68
C THR A 275 8.98 13.14 25.25
N MET A 276 8.35 13.53 24.14
CA MET A 276 7.12 12.90 23.65
C MET A 276 7.39 11.48 23.13
N ASP A 277 6.84 10.47 23.80
CA ASP A 277 6.88 9.09 23.29
C ASP A 277 5.90 8.92 22.13
N TYR A 278 6.40 9.16 20.92
CA TYR A 278 5.66 8.99 19.68
C TYR A 278 5.17 7.55 19.45
N LYS A 279 5.70 6.55 20.16
CA LYS A 279 5.19 5.17 20.09
C LYS A 279 3.78 5.06 20.66
N LEU A 280 3.41 5.94 21.60
CA LEU A 280 2.06 6.02 22.18
C LEU A 280 1.04 6.71 21.26
N GLY A 281 1.47 7.23 20.09
CA GLY A 281 0.58 7.88 19.13
C GLY A 281 -0.03 9.20 19.63
N ARG A 282 0.61 9.88 20.59
CA ARG A 282 0.12 11.13 21.20
C ARG A 282 0.48 12.36 20.36
N TYR A 283 0.04 12.41 19.11
CA TYR A 283 0.23 13.58 18.25
C TYR A 283 -0.82 14.65 18.56
N LYS A 284 -0.47 15.94 18.46
CA LYS A 284 -1.40 17.05 18.74
C LYS A 284 -2.73 16.90 18.00
N VAL A 285 -2.69 16.61 16.70
CA VAL A 285 -3.90 16.35 15.91
C VAL A 285 -4.72 15.18 16.45
N ILE A 286 -4.06 14.11 16.89
CA ILE A 286 -4.76 12.92 17.39
C ILE A 286 -5.43 13.23 18.73
N LEU A 287 -4.77 14.02 19.58
CA LEU A 287 -5.38 14.49 20.83
C LEU A 287 -6.57 15.42 20.56
N ALA A 288 -6.45 16.36 19.62
CA ALA A 288 -7.55 17.23 19.20
C ALA A 288 -8.71 16.44 18.59
N LEU A 289 -8.43 15.42 17.79
CA LEU A 289 -9.44 14.50 17.27
C LEU A 289 -10.15 13.76 18.41
N CYS A 290 -9.41 13.25 19.39
CA CYS A 290 -9.99 12.52 20.52
C CYS A 290 -10.89 13.40 21.40
N ASP A 291 -10.56 14.69 21.53
CA ASP A 291 -11.38 15.67 22.25
C ASP A 291 -12.68 15.99 21.50
N LYS A 292 -12.61 15.98 20.16
CA LYS A 292 -13.76 16.29 19.29
C LYS A 292 -14.76 15.14 19.15
N LEU A 293 -14.28 13.90 19.09
CA LEU A 293 -15.13 12.72 18.92
C LEU A 293 -15.82 12.35 20.24
N ALA A 294 -17.13 12.09 20.21
CA ALA A 294 -17.89 11.66 21.39
C ALA A 294 -17.29 10.42 22.08
N ASN A 295 -16.72 9.50 21.29
CA ASN A 295 -16.04 8.29 21.76
C ASN A 295 -14.52 8.33 21.54
N GLY A 296 -13.90 9.50 21.40
CA GLY A 296 -12.53 9.64 20.89
C GLY A 296 -11.47 8.89 21.69
N VAL A 297 -11.50 8.99 23.02
CA VAL A 297 -10.54 8.30 23.91
C VAL A 297 -10.69 6.79 23.83
N ARG A 298 -11.93 6.30 23.95
CA ARG A 298 -12.26 4.87 23.88
C ARG A 298 -11.91 4.30 22.51
N SER A 299 -12.20 5.05 21.44
CA SER A 299 -11.82 4.70 20.08
C SER A 299 -10.31 4.56 19.97
N LYS A 300 -9.53 5.59 20.36
CA LYS A 300 -8.07 5.54 20.29
C LYS A 300 -7.48 4.35 21.04
N GLU A 301 -7.94 4.08 22.26
CA GLU A 301 -7.46 2.96 23.05
C GLU A 301 -7.70 1.62 22.34
N TRP A 302 -8.91 1.42 21.81
CA TRP A 302 -9.25 0.21 21.07
C TRP A 302 -8.45 0.08 19.76
N ILE A 303 -8.30 1.17 19.02
CA ILE A 303 -7.49 1.23 17.79
C ILE A 303 -6.03 0.89 18.07
N ASP A 304 -5.44 1.46 19.13
CA ASP A 304 -4.05 1.17 19.50
C ASP A 304 -3.84 -0.31 19.78
N GLN A 305 -4.75 -0.93 20.55
CA GLN A 305 -4.71 -2.36 20.81
C GLN A 305 -4.85 -3.20 19.53
N ALA A 306 -5.74 -2.80 18.61
CA ALA A 306 -5.92 -3.49 17.33
C ALA A 306 -4.69 -3.38 16.43
N ILE A 307 -4.04 -2.22 16.40
CA ILE A 307 -2.78 -1.99 15.67
C ILE A 307 -1.67 -2.87 16.26
N ASP A 308 -1.56 -2.92 17.59
CA ASP A 308 -0.51 -3.69 18.28
C ASP A 308 -0.64 -5.18 18.02
N LYS A 309 -1.87 -5.70 18.03
CA LYS A 309 -2.15 -7.10 17.64
C LYS A 309 -1.77 -7.44 16.20
N ASN A 310 -1.76 -6.43 15.31
CA ASN A 310 -1.45 -6.58 13.88
C ASN A 310 -0.01 -6.19 13.50
N ALA A 311 0.83 -5.85 14.48
CA ALA A 311 2.12 -5.20 14.24
C ALA A 311 3.27 -6.12 13.81
N LEU A 312 3.03 -7.41 13.54
CA LEU A 312 4.08 -8.42 13.28
C LEU A 312 5.09 -8.03 12.18
N ILE A 313 4.66 -7.32 11.13
CA ILE A 313 5.54 -6.91 9.99
C ILE A 313 5.55 -5.38 9.79
N TYR A 314 4.50 -4.70 10.26
CA TYR A 314 4.27 -3.29 10.00
C TYR A 314 3.50 -2.68 11.16
N HIS A 315 4.14 -1.80 11.92
CA HIS A 315 3.50 -1.11 13.03
C HIS A 315 3.18 0.32 12.62
N ILE A 316 1.89 0.63 12.43
CA ILE A 316 1.43 1.93 11.89
C ILE A 316 1.99 3.10 12.71
N ARG A 317 1.87 3.07 14.04
CA ARG A 317 2.35 4.15 14.93
C ARG A 317 3.88 4.33 14.89
N HIS A 318 4.66 3.25 14.95
CA HIS A 318 6.13 3.34 14.89
C HIS A 318 6.62 3.92 13.56
N VAL A 319 5.99 3.56 12.44
CA VAL A 319 6.39 4.06 11.11
C VAL A 319 6.29 5.59 11.03
N ILE A 320 5.33 6.22 11.71
CA ILE A 320 5.23 7.68 11.77
C ILE A 320 6.46 8.27 12.46
N GLY A 321 6.79 7.76 13.67
CA GLY A 321 7.94 8.21 14.45
C GLY A 321 9.28 7.97 13.74
N ASP A 322 9.47 6.79 13.17
CA ASP A 322 10.70 6.40 12.47
C ASP A 322 10.95 7.29 11.24
N ASN A 323 9.93 7.55 10.42
CA ASN A 323 10.07 8.42 9.25
C ASN A 323 10.26 9.88 9.66
N ARG A 324 9.58 10.35 10.70
CA ARG A 324 9.85 11.69 11.25
C ARG A 324 11.30 11.82 11.69
N LYS A 325 11.82 10.85 12.45
CA LYS A 325 13.21 10.84 12.91
C LYS A 325 14.18 10.90 11.72
N LYS A 326 13.98 10.03 10.72
CA LYS A 326 14.81 10.04 9.50
C LYS A 326 14.76 11.38 8.77
N SER A 327 13.59 12.00 8.66
CA SER A 327 13.45 13.32 8.05
C SER A 327 14.30 14.38 8.78
N LEU A 328 14.32 14.37 10.11
CA LEU A 328 15.10 15.32 10.91
C LEU A 328 16.61 15.10 10.80
N GLU A 329 17.05 13.85 10.65
CA GLU A 329 18.46 13.47 10.54
C GLU A 329 19.00 13.60 9.11
N GLU A 330 18.12 13.62 8.10
CA GLU A 330 18.49 13.59 6.69
C GLU A 330 19.01 14.96 6.18
N PRO A 331 20.28 15.07 5.76
CA PRO A 331 20.83 16.29 5.21
C PRO A 331 20.27 16.64 3.83
N GLN A 332 19.92 15.65 2.99
CA GLN A 332 19.48 15.89 1.61
C GLN A 332 18.01 16.36 1.59
N PRO A 333 17.70 17.54 1.01
CA PRO A 333 16.33 18.08 1.03
C PRO A 333 15.28 17.15 0.40
N ALA A 334 15.64 16.44 -0.68
CA ALA A 334 14.72 15.53 -1.37
C ALA A 334 14.34 14.32 -0.50
N ASP A 335 15.33 13.68 0.12
CA ASP A 335 15.15 12.51 0.98
C ASP A 335 14.47 12.91 2.31
N ARG A 336 14.80 14.09 2.84
CA ARG A 336 14.09 14.70 3.98
C ARG A 336 12.60 14.85 3.70
N ALA A 337 12.25 15.42 2.55
CA ALA A 337 10.86 15.62 2.14
C ALA A 337 10.13 14.29 1.92
N PHE A 338 10.81 13.30 1.34
CA PHE A 338 10.27 11.94 1.19
C PHE A 338 9.89 11.32 2.54
N TYR A 339 10.79 11.34 3.52
CA TYR A 339 10.50 10.79 4.84
C TYR A 339 9.41 11.57 5.57
N LEU A 340 9.39 12.90 5.45
CA LEU A 340 8.35 13.73 6.04
C LEU A 340 6.97 13.40 5.46
N HIS A 341 6.87 13.39 4.13
CA HIS A 341 5.65 13.03 3.42
C HIS A 341 5.16 11.63 3.82
N ARG A 342 6.08 10.67 3.95
CA ARG A 342 5.74 9.32 4.41
C ARG A 342 5.20 9.31 5.83
N ALA A 343 5.76 10.10 6.75
CA ALA A 343 5.25 10.23 8.12
C ALA A 343 3.83 10.81 8.13
N CYS A 344 3.59 11.89 7.36
CA CYS A 344 2.27 12.53 7.26
C CYS A 344 1.20 11.57 6.72
N ARG A 345 1.46 10.84 5.63
CA ARG A 345 0.52 9.86 5.06
C ARG A 345 0.13 8.75 6.05
N VAL A 346 1.07 8.30 6.90
CA VAL A 346 0.77 7.27 7.91
C VAL A 346 0.06 7.87 9.12
N LEU A 347 0.32 9.12 9.47
CA LEU A 347 -0.41 9.85 10.50
C LEU A 347 -1.87 10.09 10.08
N GLU A 348 -2.10 10.51 8.84
CA GLU A 348 -3.43 10.58 8.22
C GLU A 348 -4.16 9.25 8.33
N ARG A 349 -3.49 8.15 7.98
CA ARG A 349 -4.09 6.83 8.13
C ARG A 349 -4.48 6.52 9.57
N TYR A 350 -3.61 6.83 10.53
CA TYR A 350 -3.88 6.61 11.95
C TYR A 350 -5.06 7.47 12.46
N PHE A 351 -5.17 8.72 11.98
CA PHE A 351 -6.31 9.58 12.20
C PHE A 351 -7.61 8.91 11.76
N TYR A 352 -7.68 8.42 10.52
CA TYR A 352 -8.89 7.77 10.01
C TYR A 352 -9.21 6.44 10.69
N PHE A 353 -8.22 5.71 11.21
CA PHE A 353 -8.50 4.56 12.06
C PHE A 353 -9.29 4.96 13.33
N ILE A 354 -8.93 6.06 13.98
CA ILE A 354 -9.62 6.56 15.18
C ILE A 354 -11.02 7.07 14.84
N VAL A 355 -11.17 7.76 13.71
CA VAL A 355 -12.48 8.16 13.19
C VAL A 355 -13.37 6.93 12.96
N PHE A 356 -12.84 5.92 12.27
CA PHE A 356 -13.56 4.67 12.02
C PHE A 356 -13.93 3.91 13.30
N GLY A 357 -13.03 3.87 14.29
CA GLY A 357 -13.33 3.29 15.60
C GLY A 357 -14.46 4.03 16.32
N SER A 358 -14.55 5.36 16.19
CA SER A 358 -15.65 6.14 16.77
C SER A 358 -16.98 5.82 16.08
N TYR A 359 -16.97 5.74 14.75
CA TYR A 359 -18.13 5.31 13.96
C TYR A 359 -18.63 3.93 14.39
N LEU A 360 -17.75 2.93 14.56
CA LEU A 360 -18.15 1.59 15.01
C LEU A 360 -18.73 1.58 16.44
N LEU A 361 -18.22 2.46 17.32
CA LEU A 361 -18.69 2.60 18.70
C LEU A 361 -20.08 3.25 18.82
N GLU A 362 -20.54 3.93 17.77
CA GLU A 362 -21.92 4.45 17.69
C GLU A 362 -22.94 3.36 17.34
N ALA A 363 -22.50 2.12 17.09
CA ALA A 363 -23.34 0.99 16.73
C ALA A 363 -24.27 1.33 15.54
N PRO A 364 -23.70 1.67 14.37
CA PRO A 364 -24.46 2.17 13.24
C PRO A 364 -25.51 1.14 12.79
N SER A 365 -26.74 1.60 12.58
CA SER A 365 -27.82 0.76 12.05
C SER A 365 -27.54 0.35 10.60
N ALA A 366 -28.16 -0.74 10.16
CA ALA A 366 -28.11 -1.15 8.76
C ALA A 366 -28.54 0.01 7.83
N GLY A 367 -27.63 0.46 6.98
CA GLY A 367 -27.84 1.59 6.05
C GLY A 367 -27.14 2.89 6.43
N ASN A 368 -26.68 3.05 7.68
CA ASN A 368 -25.74 4.12 8.02
C ASN A 368 -24.32 3.61 7.75
N THR A 369 -23.81 3.87 6.56
CA THR A 369 -22.47 3.41 6.15
C THR A 369 -21.39 4.36 6.68
N PHE A 370 -20.13 3.94 6.64
CA PHE A 370 -19.04 4.84 7.02
C PHE A 370 -18.99 6.04 6.08
N THR A 371 -19.27 5.84 4.78
CA THR A 371 -19.37 6.94 3.82
C THR A 371 -20.47 7.94 4.19
N SER A 372 -21.69 7.50 4.52
CA SER A 372 -22.77 8.42 4.91
C SER A 372 -22.46 9.13 6.22
N TRP A 373 -21.92 8.41 7.21
CA TRP A 373 -21.54 8.99 8.50
C TRP A 373 -20.45 10.07 8.35
N MET A 374 -19.46 9.86 7.47
CA MET A 374 -18.42 10.86 7.19
C MET A 374 -18.99 12.13 6.54
N LEU A 375 -20.07 12.03 5.75
CA LEU A 375 -20.75 13.20 5.17
C LEU A 375 -21.49 14.04 6.22
N GLU A 376 -21.93 13.41 7.31
CA GLU A 376 -22.59 14.09 8.44
C GLU A 376 -21.59 14.76 9.40
N HIS A 377 -20.30 14.45 9.28
CA HIS A 377 -19.22 14.97 10.12
C HIS A 377 -18.16 15.77 9.31
N PRO A 378 -18.55 16.79 8.52
CA PRO A 378 -17.62 17.58 7.71
C PRO A 378 -16.64 18.40 8.58
N ASP A 379 -16.98 18.60 9.84
CA ASP A 379 -16.15 19.27 10.82
C ASP A 379 -14.90 18.45 11.21
N LEU A 380 -14.92 17.13 11.01
CA LEU A 380 -13.72 16.28 11.14
C LEU A 380 -12.69 16.57 10.03
N CYS A 381 -13.14 16.96 8.85
CA CYS A 381 -12.25 17.45 7.79
C CYS A 381 -11.48 18.70 8.26
N GLY A 382 -12.10 19.59 9.03
CA GLY A 382 -11.40 20.76 9.60
C GLY A 382 -10.29 20.42 10.60
N VAL A 383 -10.42 19.32 11.36
CA VAL A 383 -9.33 18.82 12.21
C VAL A 383 -8.22 18.21 11.36
N PHE A 384 -8.60 17.54 10.27
CA PHE A 384 -7.64 17.08 9.28
C PHE A 384 -6.99 18.23 8.50
N ASP A 385 -7.67 19.35 8.28
CA ASP A 385 -7.11 20.53 7.63
C ASP A 385 -6.13 21.27 8.55
N SER A 386 -6.22 21.08 9.87
CA SER A 386 -5.13 21.46 10.78
C SER A 386 -3.87 20.59 10.61
N LEU A 387 -3.99 19.41 9.96
CA LEU A 387 -2.86 18.67 9.36
C LEU A 387 -2.50 19.16 7.96
N GLY A 388 -3.01 20.32 7.52
CA GLY A 388 -2.92 20.92 6.17
C GLY A 388 -3.22 19.93 5.07
N GLY A 389 -4.52 19.68 4.95
CA GLY A 389 -5.14 18.61 4.19
C GLY A 389 -4.48 18.28 2.86
N ALA A 390 -4.59 17.01 2.48
CA ALA A 390 -4.05 16.44 1.26
C ALA A 390 -4.51 17.11 -0.07
N ALA A 391 -5.48 18.04 -0.04
CA ALA A 391 -5.90 18.81 -1.21
C ALA A 391 -5.14 20.13 -1.39
N ASN A 392 -4.50 20.64 -0.34
CA ASN A 392 -3.59 21.77 -0.39
C ASN A 392 -2.59 21.55 0.73
N THR A 393 -1.44 21.00 0.39
CA THR A 393 -0.24 21.09 1.21
C THR A 393 0.08 22.56 1.44
N SER A 394 -0.60 23.19 2.39
CA SER A 394 -0.40 24.57 2.76
C SER A 394 0.86 24.65 3.63
N SER A 395 1.47 25.82 3.59
CA SER A 395 2.63 26.24 4.38
C SER A 395 2.50 25.91 5.87
N GLU A 396 1.29 25.71 6.39
CA GLU A 396 0.98 25.61 7.82
C GLU A 396 1.38 24.27 8.47
N VAL A 397 1.38 23.17 7.72
CA VAL A 397 1.86 21.84 8.20
C VAL A 397 3.36 21.78 8.23
N PHE A 398 3.95 22.41 7.22
CA PHE A 398 5.37 22.61 7.12
C PHE A 398 5.82 23.49 8.30
N GLU A 399 5.10 24.57 8.60
CA GLU A 399 5.28 25.44 9.77
C GLU A 399 5.00 24.73 11.10
N GLU A 400 4.00 23.85 11.22
CA GLU A 400 3.72 23.13 12.47
C GLU A 400 4.79 22.07 12.76
N LEU A 401 5.25 21.35 11.73
CA LEU A 401 6.35 20.39 11.85
C LEU A 401 7.71 21.08 12.02
N LEU A 402 7.91 22.28 11.46
CA LEU A 402 9.12 23.12 11.63
C LEU A 402 9.14 23.91 12.95
N SER A 403 8.00 24.40 13.44
CA SER A 403 7.91 25.10 14.74
C SER A 403 8.27 24.19 15.91
N LEU A 404 8.17 22.86 15.71
CA LEU A 404 8.66 21.83 16.62
C LEU A 404 10.19 21.59 16.53
N THR A 405 10.93 22.25 15.61
CA THR A 405 12.37 22.05 15.36
C THR A 405 13.30 23.17 15.87
N GLY A 406 12.75 24.28 16.37
CA GLY A 406 13.52 25.32 17.07
C GLY A 406 14.61 26.03 16.26
N LYS A 407 14.61 25.98 14.92
CA LYS A 407 15.60 26.67 14.06
C LYS A 407 14.93 27.73 13.18
N SER A 408 15.55 28.91 13.10
CA SER A 408 14.98 30.20 12.71
C SER A 408 14.93 30.51 11.21
N LYS A 409 13.81 31.09 10.78
CA LYS A 409 13.51 32.23 9.87
C LYS A 409 14.30 32.58 8.59
N GLU A 410 15.47 32.02 8.30
CA GLU A 410 16.26 32.41 7.11
C GLU A 410 16.26 31.35 5.98
N ILE A 411 15.79 30.13 6.25
CA ILE A 411 15.69 29.04 5.27
C ILE A 411 14.35 29.11 4.49
N ASP A 412 13.43 29.97 4.91
CA ASP A 412 11.99 29.90 4.58
C ASP A 412 11.63 30.36 3.15
N GLN A 413 12.37 31.29 2.55
CA GLN A 413 12.00 31.83 1.23
C GLN A 413 12.36 30.91 0.05
N PHE A 414 13.42 30.10 0.17
CA PHE A 414 13.80 29.17 -0.90
C PHE A 414 12.83 27.98 -0.97
N HIS A 415 12.35 27.49 0.18
CA HIS A 415 11.37 26.41 0.22
C HIS A 415 9.98 26.85 -0.26
N ILE A 416 9.52 28.04 0.14
CA ILE A 416 8.24 28.59 -0.35
C ILE A 416 8.28 28.86 -1.86
N SER A 417 9.41 29.28 -2.42
CA SER A 417 9.55 29.57 -3.86
C SER A 417 9.62 28.29 -4.71
N VAL A 418 10.36 27.26 -4.29
CA VAL A 418 10.36 25.95 -4.96
C VAL A 418 8.96 25.33 -4.89
N PHE A 419 8.25 25.49 -3.79
CA PHE A 419 6.91 24.94 -3.58
C PHE A 419 5.82 25.67 -4.37
N LYS A 420 5.87 27.02 -4.42
CA LYS A 420 4.97 27.83 -5.26
C LYS A 420 5.22 27.63 -6.76
N ALA A 421 6.46 27.38 -7.17
CA ALA A 421 6.79 27.04 -8.55
C ALA A 421 6.19 25.68 -8.99
N VAL A 422 6.03 24.74 -8.06
CA VAL A 422 5.42 23.41 -8.32
C VAL A 422 3.89 23.47 -8.37
N ASN A 423 3.26 24.35 -7.59
CA ASN A 423 1.80 24.41 -7.44
C ASN A 423 1.13 25.64 -8.10
N GLY A 424 1.90 26.49 -8.79
CA GLY A 424 1.44 27.75 -9.38
C GLY A 424 0.99 27.69 -10.85
N SER A 425 1.11 26.54 -11.52
CA SER A 425 0.65 26.38 -12.90
C SER A 425 -0.85 26.06 -12.90
N LYS A 426 -1.66 26.98 -13.45
CA LYS A 426 -3.11 26.82 -13.64
C LYS A 426 -3.46 25.85 -14.78
N ASP A 427 -2.45 25.23 -15.41
CA ASP A 427 -2.63 24.26 -16.47
C ASP A 427 -2.25 22.86 -15.97
N GLY A 428 -3.24 21.97 -15.89
CA GLY A 428 -3.13 20.64 -15.28
C GLY A 428 -2.17 19.66 -16.01
N SER A 429 -1.48 20.10 -17.06
CA SER A 429 -0.50 19.29 -17.79
C SER A 429 0.94 19.44 -17.26
N GLU A 430 1.30 20.57 -16.64
CA GLU A 430 2.65 20.80 -16.09
C GLU A 430 2.82 20.25 -14.67
N THR A 431 1.73 20.15 -13.91
CA THR A 431 1.71 19.55 -12.55
C THR A 431 2.07 18.06 -12.57
N LEU A 432 1.75 17.37 -13.67
CA LEU A 432 2.15 15.98 -13.93
C LEU A 432 3.67 15.87 -14.13
N THR A 433 4.27 16.80 -14.86
CA THR A 433 5.72 16.82 -15.13
C THR A 433 6.55 17.07 -13.88
N ALA A 434 6.08 17.92 -12.95
CA ALA A 434 6.73 18.17 -11.66
C ALA A 434 6.62 16.96 -10.70
N ARG A 435 5.46 16.28 -10.66
CA ARG A 435 5.28 14.98 -9.96
C ARG A 435 6.21 13.90 -10.53
N LEU A 436 6.39 13.87 -11.86
CA LEU A 436 7.32 12.98 -12.57
C LEU A 436 8.79 13.26 -12.23
N ILE A 437 9.21 14.52 -12.06
CA ILE A 437 10.61 14.89 -11.75
C ILE A 437 11.01 14.47 -10.32
N LEU A 438 10.09 14.54 -9.35
CA LEU A 438 10.33 14.05 -7.98
C LEU A 438 10.41 12.51 -7.91
N TYR A 439 9.60 11.80 -8.71
CA TYR A 439 9.71 10.35 -8.91
C TYR A 439 10.95 9.93 -9.71
N HIS A 440 11.53 10.81 -10.55
CA HIS A 440 12.70 10.48 -11.39
C HIS A 440 14.05 10.68 -10.71
N LYS A 441 14.15 11.52 -9.66
CA LYS A 441 15.44 11.79 -8.98
C LYS A 441 15.67 11.01 -7.68
N VAL A 442 14.63 10.46 -7.05
CA VAL A 442 14.73 9.87 -5.69
C VAL A 442 14.86 8.34 -5.68
N ASP A 443 14.37 7.62 -6.69
CA ASP A 443 14.55 6.15 -6.79
C ASP A 443 16.00 5.71 -7.04
N LYS A 444 16.94 6.65 -7.23
CA LYS A 444 18.37 6.35 -7.36
C LYS A 444 19.11 6.10 -6.05
N LYS A 445 18.51 6.35 -4.87
CA LYS A 445 19.29 6.31 -3.61
C LYS A 445 18.64 5.69 -2.38
N VAL A 446 17.38 5.24 -2.44
CA VAL A 446 16.74 4.61 -1.28
C VAL A 446 16.08 3.30 -1.71
N HIS A 447 16.85 2.20 -1.74
CA HIS A 447 16.44 0.91 -1.18
C HIS A 447 17.59 -0.10 -1.10
#